data_AF-A0A4R2C3Y2-F1
#
_entry.id   AF-A0A4R2C3Y2-F1
#
_cell.length_a   1.000
_cell.length_b   1.000
_cell.length_c   1.000
_cell.angle_alpha   90.00
_cell.angle_beta   90.00
_cell.angle_gamma   90.00
#
_symmetry.space_group_name_H-M   'P 1'
#
loop_
_entity.id
_entity.type
_entity.pdbx_description
1 polymer ?
#
loop_
_entity_poly.entity_id
_entity_poly.type
_entity_poly.pdbx_seq_one_letter_code
_entity_poly.pdbx_strand_id
1 'polypeptide(L)'
;MPDDDRVWLAIAPKVLEVVYRTICLLAGFALVVSGVVGLFTGADTGALIAVLVAGAVLLLLPSIVDRLSSAAVGSVTIDLVEQVVDAGARQSAQTLQKLGLDRQIDTSARIYTELSGDTYQDIRTQLLNRIVAQVATASAVEKFDKTEVRSMFFKGTPVMRVMALGLMKGDLSLVDADVLLESVSRSLTGNEQYHALDLTLRGWDRLGSSERQALKAAAGRSVHLQQGSARRTLADTLQVLPDGGGTANPPTRYSE
;
A
#
# COMPACT_ATOMS: atom_id res chain seq x y z
N MET A 1 14.82 34.85 34.88
CA MET A 1 13.69 33.95 35.16
C MET A 1 13.28 33.36 33.82
N PRO A 2 13.78 32.18 33.45
CA PRO A 2 13.46 31.57 32.16
C PRO A 2 12.04 30.97 32.19
N ASP A 3 11.42 31.09 31.04
CA ASP A 3 10.01 30.85 30.68
C ASP A 3 9.70 29.33 30.67
N ASP A 4 9.23 28.80 31.82
CA ASP A 4 8.92 27.36 32.04
C ASP A 4 7.64 26.90 31.30
N ASP A 5 6.86 27.85 30.78
CA ASP A 5 5.55 27.62 30.17
C ASP A 5 5.64 26.99 28.75
N ARG A 6 6.82 27.01 28.12
CA ARG A 6 7.03 26.44 26.77
C ARG A 6 7.40 24.97 26.77
N VAL A 7 7.85 24.43 27.91
CA VAL A 7 8.23 23.01 28.03
C VAL A 7 6.98 22.13 28.02
N TRP A 8 5.89 22.60 28.61
CA TRP A 8 4.63 21.84 28.71
C TRP A 8 3.90 21.67 27.37
N LEU A 9 3.98 22.65 26.47
CA LEU A 9 3.35 22.57 25.14
C LEU A 9 4.02 21.52 24.22
N ALA A 10 5.30 21.21 24.45
CA ALA A 10 6.01 20.16 23.71
C ALA A 10 5.78 18.74 24.29
N ILE A 11 5.45 18.65 25.57
CA ILE A 11 5.25 17.38 26.30
C ILE A 11 3.77 16.94 26.30
N ALA A 12 2.84 17.89 26.31
CA ALA A 12 1.40 17.66 26.32
C ALA A 12 0.88 16.67 25.25
N PRO A 13 1.29 16.71 23.96
CA PRO A 13 0.78 15.78 22.96
C PRO A 13 1.26 14.33 23.19
N LYS A 14 2.50 14.15 23.67
CA LYS A 14 3.07 12.82 23.92
C LYS A 14 2.45 12.13 25.13
N VAL A 15 2.21 12.89 26.19
CA VAL A 15 1.57 12.36 27.40
C VAL A 15 0.12 11.99 27.12
N LEU A 16 -0.60 12.79 26.32
CA LEU A 16 -1.98 12.51 25.92
C LEU A 16 -2.10 11.22 25.09
N GLU A 17 -1.16 10.97 24.17
CA GLU A 17 -1.12 9.75 23.35
C GLU A 17 -0.85 8.50 24.20
N VAL A 18 0.12 8.57 25.12
CA VAL A 18 0.43 7.47 26.05
C VAL A 18 -0.75 7.18 26.98
N VAL A 19 -1.42 8.23 27.48
CA VAL A 19 -2.60 8.09 28.35
C VAL A 19 -3.77 7.46 27.58
N TYR A 20 -4.07 7.92 26.36
CA TYR A 20 -5.13 7.35 25.53
C TYR A 20 -4.89 5.87 25.22
N ARG A 21 -3.65 5.52 24.83
CA ARG A 21 -3.25 4.13 24.54
C ARG A 21 -3.40 3.23 25.75
N THR A 22 -2.93 3.70 26.91
CA THR A 22 -2.99 2.93 28.15
C THR A 22 -4.45 2.72 28.57
N ILE A 23 -5.29 3.74 28.46
CA ILE A 23 -6.74 3.64 28.75
C ILE A 23 -7.43 2.66 27.79
N CYS A 24 -7.17 2.74 26.48
CA CYS A 24 -7.77 1.84 25.49
C CYS A 24 -7.36 0.37 25.70
N LEU A 25 -6.09 0.10 25.99
CA LEU A 25 -5.60 -1.25 26.26
C LEU A 25 -6.20 -1.82 27.55
N LEU A 26 -6.25 -1.01 28.61
CA LEU A 26 -6.86 -1.42 29.88
C LEU A 26 -8.37 -1.66 29.73
N ALA A 27 -9.09 -0.79 29.02
CA ALA A 27 -10.52 -0.94 28.76
C ALA A 27 -10.82 -2.17 27.88
N GLY A 28 -10.05 -2.36 26.80
CA GLY A 28 -10.18 -3.53 25.92
C GLY A 28 -9.88 -4.85 26.66
N PHE A 29 -8.82 -4.88 27.47
CA PHE A 29 -8.48 -6.04 28.29
C PHE A 29 -9.58 -6.36 29.32
N ALA A 30 -10.09 -5.35 30.02
CA ALA A 30 -11.17 -5.52 30.99
C ALA A 30 -12.45 -6.06 30.34
N LEU A 31 -12.81 -5.59 29.15
CA LEU A 31 -13.95 -6.09 28.37
C LEU A 31 -13.77 -7.55 27.95
N VAL A 32 -12.58 -7.93 27.48
CA VAL A 32 -12.30 -9.33 27.11
C VAL A 32 -12.36 -10.24 28.33
N VAL A 33 -11.76 -9.85 29.45
CA VAL A 33 -11.81 -10.61 30.70
C VAL A 33 -13.25 -10.75 31.19
N SER A 34 -14.05 -9.67 31.15
CA SER A 34 -15.47 -9.72 31.52
C SER A 34 -16.28 -10.63 30.61
N GLY A 35 -16.03 -10.63 29.30
CA GLY A 35 -16.68 -11.53 28.34
C GLY A 35 -16.32 -12.99 28.58
N VAL A 36 -15.06 -13.28 28.89
CA VAL A 36 -14.60 -14.64 29.23
C VAL A 36 -15.20 -15.12 30.55
N VAL A 37 -15.23 -14.30 31.59
CA VAL A 37 -15.87 -14.66 32.88
C VAL A 37 -17.38 -14.87 32.70
N GLY A 38 -18.03 -14.04 31.87
CA GLY A 38 -19.46 -14.14 31.58
C GLY A 38 -19.88 -15.46 30.90
N LEU A 39 -18.99 -16.07 30.13
CA LEU A 39 -19.20 -17.42 29.55
C LEU A 39 -19.31 -18.50 30.63
N PHE A 40 -18.67 -18.31 31.78
CA PHE A 40 -18.72 -19.25 32.91
C PHE A 40 -19.87 -18.98 33.88
N THR A 41 -20.51 -17.81 33.81
CA THR A 41 -21.64 -17.43 34.67
C THR A 41 -23.01 -17.63 34.03
N GLY A 42 -23.07 -18.20 32.81
CA GLY A 42 -24.32 -18.50 32.11
C GLY A 42 -25.06 -17.27 31.56
N ALA A 43 -24.33 -16.20 31.24
CA ALA A 43 -24.92 -15.00 30.66
C ALA A 43 -25.37 -15.21 29.20
N ASP A 44 -26.23 -14.31 28.71
CA ASP A 44 -26.77 -14.38 27.36
C ASP A 44 -25.66 -14.39 26.29
N THR A 45 -25.72 -15.37 25.39
CA THR A 45 -24.66 -15.66 24.42
C THR A 45 -24.49 -14.49 23.43
N GLY A 46 -25.58 -13.81 23.07
CA GLY A 46 -25.55 -12.66 22.17
C GLY A 46 -24.80 -11.46 22.76
N ALA A 47 -25.07 -11.15 24.04
CA ALA A 47 -24.37 -10.08 24.75
C ALA A 47 -22.87 -10.38 24.93
N LEU A 48 -22.50 -11.63 25.20
CA LEU A 48 -21.10 -12.03 25.38
C LEU A 48 -20.28 -11.92 24.09
N ILE A 49 -20.85 -12.32 22.95
CA ILE A 49 -20.19 -12.19 21.65
C ILE A 49 -19.95 -10.70 21.32
N ALA A 50 -20.95 -9.84 21.55
CA ALA A 50 -20.81 -8.40 21.31
C ALA A 50 -19.70 -7.78 22.17
N VAL A 51 -19.62 -8.16 23.46
CA VAL A 51 -18.59 -7.67 24.40
C VAL A 51 -17.19 -8.16 24.00
N LEU A 52 -17.05 -9.42 23.58
CA LEU A 52 -15.76 -9.97 23.12
C LEU A 52 -15.29 -9.31 21.82
N VAL A 53 -16.20 -9.10 20.86
CA VAL A 53 -15.89 -8.41 19.60
C VAL A 53 -15.50 -6.96 19.87
N ALA A 54 -16.24 -6.24 20.72
CA ALA A 54 -15.91 -4.86 21.09
C ALA A 54 -14.55 -4.77 21.80
N GLY A 55 -14.27 -5.67 22.74
CA GLY A 55 -12.97 -5.75 23.42
C GLY A 55 -11.80 -6.06 22.47
N ALA A 56 -11.98 -6.99 21.53
CA ALA A 56 -10.99 -7.31 20.52
C ALA A 56 -10.72 -6.12 19.58
N VAL A 57 -11.77 -5.41 19.13
CA VAL A 57 -11.62 -4.20 18.30
C VAL A 57 -10.88 -3.09 19.06
N LEU A 58 -11.18 -2.90 20.34
CA LEU A 58 -10.49 -1.93 21.21
C LEU A 58 -9.01 -2.26 21.44
N LEU A 59 -8.65 -3.55 21.52
CA LEU A 59 -7.24 -3.96 21.61
C LEU A 59 -6.48 -3.77 20.29
N LEU A 60 -7.16 -3.85 19.15
CA LEU A 60 -6.56 -3.67 17.83
C LEU A 60 -6.44 -2.19 17.41
N LEU A 61 -7.29 -1.31 17.95
CA LEU A 61 -7.31 0.13 17.65
C LEU A 61 -5.94 0.82 17.85
N PRO A 62 -5.22 0.62 18.98
CA PRO A 62 -3.89 1.21 19.18
C PRO A 62 -2.85 0.78 18.15
N SER A 63 -2.97 -0.43 17.58
CA SER A 63 -2.03 -0.92 16.56
C SER A 63 -2.27 -0.28 15.18
N ILE A 64 -3.52 0.07 14.89
CA ILE A 64 -3.91 0.80 13.68
C ILE A 64 -3.51 2.28 13.82
N VAL A 65 -3.72 2.86 15.01
CA VAL A 65 -3.31 4.23 15.32
C VAL A 65 -1.77 4.34 15.33
N ASP A 66 -1.03 3.41 15.95
CA ASP A 66 0.44 3.41 15.92
C ASP A 66 0.99 3.30 14.49
N ARG A 67 0.30 2.61 13.56
CA ARG A 67 0.67 2.57 12.13
C ARG A 67 0.39 3.88 11.39
N LEU A 68 -0.57 4.67 11.86
CA LEU A 68 -0.93 5.97 11.28
C LEU A 68 -0.16 7.12 11.94
N SER A 69 0.14 7.04 13.24
CA SER A 69 0.90 8.05 13.99
C SER A 69 2.41 7.85 13.84
N SER A 70 2.93 6.62 13.71
CA SER A 70 4.32 6.40 13.27
C SER A 70 4.57 6.88 11.83
N ALA A 71 3.51 6.99 11.01
CA ALA A 71 3.56 7.62 9.69
C ALA A 71 3.41 9.16 9.73
N ALA A 72 2.94 9.74 10.84
CA ALA A 72 2.62 11.17 10.94
C ALA A 72 3.52 11.98 11.90
N VAL A 73 4.27 11.34 12.82
CA VAL A 73 5.01 12.06 13.88
C VAL A 73 6.53 12.09 13.67
N GLY A 74 7.06 11.39 12.67
CA GLY A 74 8.43 11.63 12.23
C GLY A 74 8.43 12.77 11.21
N SER A 75 9.05 13.92 11.54
CA SER A 75 9.64 14.77 10.52
C SER A 75 10.79 14.00 9.86
N VAL A 76 10.47 12.97 9.09
CA VAL A 76 11.43 12.14 8.40
C VAL A 76 11.81 12.93 7.16
N THR A 77 13.04 13.40 7.13
CA THR A 77 13.74 13.59 5.86
C THR A 77 13.72 12.23 5.17
N ILE A 78 12.77 12.02 4.25
CA ILE A 78 12.64 10.79 3.47
C ILE A 78 13.81 10.82 2.49
N ASP A 79 14.96 10.28 2.85
CA ASP A 79 15.96 9.99 1.82
C ASP A 79 15.50 8.72 1.10
N LEU A 80 14.76 8.90 0.01
CA LEU A 80 14.14 7.83 -0.76
C LEU A 80 15.20 6.86 -1.29
N VAL A 81 16.42 7.35 -1.53
CA VAL A 81 17.57 6.52 -1.92
C VAL A 81 18.01 5.64 -0.74
N GLU A 82 18.07 6.19 0.47
CA GLU A 82 18.36 5.43 1.68
C GLU A 82 17.31 4.34 1.92
N GLN A 83 16.01 4.65 1.76
CA GLN A 83 14.94 3.66 1.90
C GLN A 83 15.00 2.54 0.85
N VAL A 84 15.35 2.86 -0.40
CA VAL A 84 15.55 1.86 -1.45
C VAL A 84 16.77 0.99 -1.14
N VAL A 85 17.85 1.57 -0.60
CA VAL A 85 19.03 0.83 -0.14
C VAL A 85 18.70 -0.08 1.06
N ASP A 86 17.94 0.41 2.03
CA ASP A 86 17.50 -0.33 3.21
C ASP A 86 16.54 -1.48 2.87
N ALA A 87 15.72 -1.28 1.83
CA ALA A 87 14.92 -2.34 1.23
C ALA A 87 15.78 -3.36 0.45
N GLY A 88 17.10 -3.19 0.39
CA GLY A 88 18.03 -4.10 -0.27
C GLY A 88 18.10 -3.93 -1.79
N ALA A 89 17.69 -2.79 -2.33
CA ALA A 89 17.66 -2.48 -3.75
C ALA A 89 18.74 -1.44 -4.15
N ARG A 90 19.98 -1.68 -3.70
CA ARG A 90 21.07 -0.69 -3.80
C ARG A 90 21.41 -0.33 -5.26
N GLN A 91 21.41 -1.29 -6.18
CA GLN A 91 21.73 -1.02 -7.58
C GLN A 91 20.62 -0.21 -8.26
N SER A 92 19.35 -0.51 -7.95
CA SER A 92 18.18 0.24 -8.40
C SER A 92 18.20 1.67 -7.87
N ALA A 93 18.60 1.87 -6.60
CA ALA A 93 18.80 3.21 -6.03
C ALA A 93 19.87 3.99 -6.80
N GLN A 94 21.00 3.37 -7.11
CA GLN A 94 22.07 3.98 -7.90
C GLN A 94 21.62 4.32 -9.33
N THR A 95 20.84 3.46 -9.98
CA THR A 95 20.29 3.73 -11.32
C THR A 95 19.31 4.90 -11.28
N LEU A 96 18.40 4.96 -10.29
CA LEU A 96 17.48 6.09 -10.12
C LEU A 96 18.23 7.41 -9.85
N GLN A 97 19.32 7.35 -9.08
CA GLN A 97 20.19 8.51 -8.81
C GLN A 97 20.93 8.97 -10.08
N LYS A 98 21.47 8.05 -10.88
CA LYS A 98 22.12 8.37 -12.16
C LYS A 98 21.16 9.06 -13.13
N LEU A 99 19.88 8.68 -13.09
CA LEU A 99 18.83 9.28 -13.91
C LEU A 99 18.29 10.61 -13.35
N GLY A 100 18.80 11.07 -12.20
CA GLY A 100 18.35 12.31 -11.54
C GLY A 100 16.90 12.26 -11.06
N LEU A 101 16.37 11.05 -10.85
CA LEU A 101 14.99 10.84 -10.42
C LEU A 101 14.84 10.90 -8.90
N ASP A 102 15.94 10.77 -8.17
CA ASP A 102 16.00 10.88 -6.71
C ASP A 102 15.27 12.13 -6.20
N ARG A 103 15.61 13.31 -6.71
CA ARG A 103 15.10 14.60 -6.22
C ARG A 103 13.63 14.83 -6.58
N GLN A 104 13.20 14.36 -7.75
CA GLN A 104 11.83 14.55 -8.23
C GLN A 104 10.85 13.60 -7.53
N ILE A 105 11.27 12.35 -7.35
CA ILE A 105 10.47 11.34 -6.64
C ILE A 105 10.41 11.70 -5.16
N ASP A 106 11.52 12.15 -4.56
CA ASP A 106 11.54 12.61 -3.17
C ASP A 106 10.59 13.79 -2.93
N THR A 107 10.65 14.82 -3.78
CA THR A 107 9.71 15.96 -3.71
C THR A 107 8.25 15.49 -3.82
N SER A 108 7.96 14.57 -4.74
CA SER A 108 6.60 14.08 -4.96
C SER A 108 6.11 13.19 -3.83
N ALA A 109 6.99 12.37 -3.24
CA ALA A 109 6.71 11.55 -2.08
C ALA A 109 6.47 12.39 -0.83
N ARG A 110 7.25 13.46 -0.64
CA ARG A 110 7.08 14.41 0.45
C ARG A 110 5.72 15.11 0.38
N ILE A 111 5.36 15.63 -0.80
CA ILE A 111 4.03 16.23 -0.98
C ILE A 111 2.94 15.19 -0.73
N TYR A 112 3.13 13.94 -1.18
CA TYR A 112 2.18 12.86 -0.94
C TYR A 112 1.98 12.54 0.55
N THR A 113 3.03 12.64 1.38
CA THR A 113 2.94 12.44 2.83
C THR A 113 2.33 13.65 3.56
N GLU A 114 2.59 14.87 3.08
CA GLU A 114 2.04 16.10 3.66
C GLU A 114 0.56 16.28 3.33
N LEU A 115 0.12 15.84 2.15
CA LEU A 115 -1.29 15.83 1.75
C LEU A 115 -2.05 14.70 2.46
N SER A 116 -2.52 14.97 3.67
CA SER A 116 -3.39 14.07 4.45
C SER A 116 -4.87 14.50 4.34
N GLY A 117 -5.78 13.52 4.36
CA GLY A 117 -7.23 13.74 4.34
C GLY A 117 -7.91 13.54 2.99
N ASP A 118 -9.24 13.39 3.01
CA ASP A 118 -10.05 13.04 1.83
C ASP A 118 -10.12 14.16 0.78
N THR A 119 -9.89 15.40 1.20
CA THR A 119 -9.92 16.59 0.32
C THR A 119 -8.86 16.55 -0.79
N TYR A 120 -7.75 15.82 -0.61
CA TYR A 120 -6.61 15.82 -1.53
C TYR A 120 -6.38 14.49 -2.27
N GLN A 121 -7.34 13.56 -2.21
CA GLN A 121 -7.21 12.21 -2.79
C GLN A 121 -6.88 12.23 -4.29
N ASP A 122 -7.49 13.15 -5.04
CA ASP A 122 -7.25 13.28 -6.48
C ASP A 122 -5.82 13.75 -6.77
N ILE A 123 -5.32 14.73 -6.01
CA ILE A 123 -3.96 15.26 -6.15
C ILE A 123 -2.93 14.17 -5.80
N ARG A 124 -3.16 13.43 -4.71
CA ARG A 124 -2.31 12.30 -4.31
C ARG A 124 -2.25 11.24 -5.40
N THR A 125 -3.38 10.92 -6.02
CA THR A 125 -3.46 9.97 -7.13
C THR A 125 -2.68 10.47 -8.34
N GLN A 126 -2.81 11.75 -8.70
CA GLN A 126 -2.06 12.35 -9.81
C GLN A 126 -0.54 12.34 -9.56
N LEU A 127 -0.09 12.64 -8.34
CA LEU A 127 1.33 12.60 -7.97
C LEU A 127 1.89 11.18 -8.10
N LEU A 128 1.19 10.17 -7.58
CA LEU A 128 1.61 8.78 -7.72
C LEU A 128 1.63 8.32 -9.18
N ASN A 129 0.64 8.70 -9.98
CA ASN A 129 0.61 8.39 -11.41
C ASN A 129 1.81 8.98 -12.15
N ARG A 130 2.22 10.21 -11.79
CA ARG A 130 3.39 10.86 -12.37
C ARG A 130 4.68 10.13 -11.98
N ILE A 131 4.83 9.74 -10.71
CA ILE A 131 5.97 8.92 -10.26
C ILE A 131 6.03 7.61 -11.06
N VAL A 132 4.90 6.91 -11.21
CA VAL A 132 4.85 5.67 -11.99
C VAL A 132 5.29 5.89 -13.44
N ALA A 133 4.80 6.95 -14.09
CA ALA A 133 5.17 7.26 -15.46
C ALA A 133 6.68 7.52 -15.60
N GLN A 134 7.26 8.33 -14.71
CA GLN A 134 8.69 8.64 -14.72
C GLN A 134 9.55 7.39 -14.53
N VAL A 135 9.20 6.58 -13.54
CA VAL A 135 9.92 5.35 -13.22
C VAL A 135 9.77 4.29 -14.31
N ALA A 136 8.62 4.22 -14.98
CA ALA A 136 8.43 3.38 -16.15
C ALA A 136 9.31 3.84 -17.33
N THR A 137 9.41 5.14 -17.59
CA THR A 137 10.33 5.66 -18.61
C THR A 137 11.78 5.33 -18.29
N ALA A 138 12.20 5.45 -17.03
CA ALA A 138 13.53 5.04 -16.59
C ALA A 138 13.82 3.56 -16.84
N SER A 139 12.89 2.67 -16.47
CA SER A 139 13.03 1.23 -16.66
C SER A 139 13.01 0.81 -18.14
N ALA A 140 12.40 1.61 -19.00
CA ALA A 140 12.44 1.36 -20.44
C ALA A 140 13.84 1.63 -21.05
N VAL A 141 14.65 2.49 -20.44
CA VAL A 141 15.98 2.88 -20.94
C VAL A 141 17.14 2.22 -20.19
N GLU A 142 16.96 1.94 -18.90
CA GLU A 142 17.97 1.34 -18.03
C GLU A 142 17.51 -0.02 -17.51
N LYS A 143 18.46 -0.94 -17.31
CA LYS A 143 18.16 -2.26 -16.77
C LYS A 143 18.20 -2.24 -15.24
N PHE A 144 17.07 -2.64 -14.65
CA PHE A 144 16.92 -2.84 -13.23
C PHE A 144 17.02 -4.34 -12.89
N ASP A 145 17.46 -4.65 -11.68
CA ASP A 145 17.51 -6.03 -11.21
C ASP A 145 16.13 -6.48 -10.72
N LYS A 146 15.65 -7.64 -11.20
CA LYS A 146 14.33 -8.15 -10.86
C LYS A 146 14.17 -8.44 -9.37
N THR A 147 15.22 -8.96 -8.72
CA THR A 147 15.17 -9.31 -7.29
C THR A 147 15.16 -8.07 -6.41
N GLU A 148 15.87 -7.02 -6.82
CA GLU A 148 15.82 -5.72 -6.15
C GLU A 148 14.46 -5.04 -6.30
N VAL A 149 13.87 -5.05 -7.49
CA VAL A 149 12.51 -4.50 -7.71
C VAL A 149 11.48 -5.25 -6.88
N ARG A 150 11.60 -6.58 -6.77
CA ARG A 150 10.78 -7.39 -5.87
C ARG A 150 10.99 -6.99 -4.40
N SER A 151 12.24 -6.81 -3.97
CA SER A 151 12.56 -6.42 -2.59
C SER A 151 12.01 -5.02 -2.26
N MET A 152 12.13 -4.09 -3.20
CA MET A 152 11.58 -2.73 -3.11
C MET A 152 10.06 -2.76 -2.90
N PHE A 153 9.36 -3.70 -3.52
CA PHE A 153 7.91 -3.88 -3.31
C PHE A 153 7.57 -4.48 -1.94
N PHE A 154 8.21 -5.59 -1.55
CA PHE A 154 7.82 -6.29 -0.31
C PHE A 154 8.31 -5.61 0.97
N LYS A 155 9.41 -4.85 0.91
CA LYS A 155 10.01 -4.18 2.07
C LYS A 155 9.82 -2.67 2.06
N GLY A 156 9.40 -2.10 0.93
CA GLY A 156 9.29 -0.66 0.77
C GLY A 156 7.99 -0.06 1.30
N THR A 157 7.98 1.27 1.38
CA THR A 157 6.81 2.08 1.71
C THR A 157 5.71 1.96 0.62
N PRO A 158 4.48 2.44 0.87
CA PRO A 158 3.43 2.47 -0.16
C PRO A 158 3.85 3.14 -1.47
N VAL A 159 4.67 4.20 -1.39
CA VAL A 159 5.22 4.88 -2.57
C VAL A 159 6.19 3.94 -3.31
N MET A 160 7.10 3.27 -2.61
CA MET A 160 8.05 2.31 -3.20
C MET A 160 7.36 1.13 -3.87
N ARG A 161 6.26 0.63 -3.30
CA ARG A 161 5.44 -0.41 -3.93
C ARG A 161 4.90 0.03 -5.28
N VAL A 162 4.36 1.24 -5.34
CA VAL A 162 3.85 1.83 -6.58
C VAL A 162 4.98 2.09 -7.58
N MET A 163 6.17 2.53 -7.13
CA MET A 163 7.35 2.65 -7.98
C MET A 163 7.80 1.31 -8.57
N ALA A 164 7.78 0.23 -7.78
CA ALA A 164 8.15 -1.10 -8.25
C ALA A 164 7.23 -1.56 -9.39
N LEU A 165 5.91 -1.32 -9.24
CA LEU A 165 4.95 -1.54 -10.32
C LEU A 165 5.25 -0.66 -11.54
N GLY A 166 5.70 0.59 -11.35
CA GLY A 166 6.15 1.46 -12.43
C GLY A 166 7.38 0.93 -13.16
N LEU A 167 8.40 0.45 -12.44
CA LEU A 167 9.57 -0.18 -13.06
C LEU A 167 9.16 -1.38 -13.91
N MET A 168 8.28 -2.23 -13.40
CA MET A 168 7.76 -3.38 -14.15
C MET A 168 6.91 -2.99 -15.37
N LYS A 169 6.21 -1.84 -15.32
CA LYS A 169 5.49 -1.31 -16.49
C LYS A 169 6.44 -0.82 -17.59
N GLY A 170 7.60 -0.30 -17.22
CA GLY A 170 8.63 0.14 -18.17
C GLY A 170 9.39 -1.03 -18.81
N ASP A 171 9.69 -2.06 -18.03
CA ASP A 171 10.32 -3.29 -18.51
C ASP A 171 9.54 -4.51 -18.00
N LEU A 172 8.71 -5.07 -18.89
CA LEU A 172 7.88 -6.24 -18.58
C LEU A 172 8.71 -7.49 -18.22
N SER A 173 10.03 -7.52 -18.43
CA SER A 173 10.87 -8.66 -17.99
C SER A 173 11.01 -8.71 -16.47
N LEU A 174 10.76 -7.58 -15.80
CA LEU A 174 10.75 -7.44 -14.35
C LEU A 174 9.44 -7.94 -13.71
N VAL A 175 8.41 -8.24 -14.51
CA VAL A 175 7.11 -8.73 -14.01
C VAL A 175 7.31 -9.96 -13.14
N ASP A 176 6.74 -9.90 -11.95
CA ASP A 176 6.81 -10.94 -10.93
C ASP A 176 5.39 -11.27 -10.47
N ALA A 177 5.00 -12.55 -10.56
CA ALA A 177 3.63 -12.99 -10.30
C ALA A 177 3.23 -12.82 -8.83
N ASP A 178 4.15 -12.98 -7.88
CA ASP A 178 3.85 -12.80 -6.47
C ASP A 178 3.61 -11.32 -6.14
N VAL A 179 4.38 -10.43 -6.76
CA VAL A 179 4.18 -8.98 -6.63
C VAL A 179 2.81 -8.58 -7.17
N LEU A 180 2.43 -9.08 -8.35
CA LEU A 180 1.10 -8.83 -8.91
C LEU A 180 -0.01 -9.40 -8.02
N LEU A 181 0.15 -10.63 -7.52
CA LEU A 181 -0.86 -11.27 -6.69
C LEU A 181 -1.05 -10.52 -5.37
N GLU A 182 0.03 -10.13 -4.70
CA GLU A 182 -0.01 -9.34 -3.47
C GLU A 182 -0.65 -7.97 -3.70
N SER A 183 -0.27 -7.26 -4.76
CA SER A 183 -0.83 -5.92 -5.05
C SER A 183 -2.30 -5.94 -5.49
N VAL A 184 -2.75 -6.99 -6.17
CA VAL A 184 -4.17 -7.16 -6.52
C VAL A 184 -5.01 -7.57 -5.30
N SER A 185 -4.52 -8.52 -4.49
CA SER A 185 -5.28 -9.10 -3.37
C SER A 185 -5.21 -8.30 -2.08
N ARG A 186 -4.07 -7.67 -1.79
CA ARG A 186 -3.73 -6.98 -0.53
C ARG A 186 -3.14 -5.60 -0.78
N SER A 187 -3.69 -4.87 -1.75
CA SER A 187 -3.27 -3.50 -2.06
C SER A 187 -3.41 -2.57 -0.86
N LEU A 188 -2.39 -1.76 -0.61
CA LEU A 188 -2.44 -0.74 0.44
C LEU A 188 -3.28 0.47 0.01
N THR A 189 -3.36 0.71 -1.30
CA THR A 189 -4.14 1.82 -1.87
C THR A 189 -4.89 1.40 -3.13
N GLY A 190 -5.96 2.13 -3.46
CA GLY A 190 -6.64 1.96 -4.75
C GLY A 190 -5.75 2.30 -5.95
N ASN A 191 -4.72 3.15 -5.78
CA ASN A 191 -3.78 3.45 -6.86
C ASN A 191 -2.84 2.27 -7.14
N GLU A 192 -2.28 1.67 -6.09
CA GLU A 192 -1.49 0.43 -6.20
C GLU A 192 -2.26 -0.67 -6.94
N GLN A 193 -3.52 -0.89 -6.53
CA GLN A 193 -4.36 -1.89 -7.18
C GLN A 193 -4.59 -1.60 -8.66
N TYR A 194 -4.87 -0.34 -9.00
CA TYR A 194 -5.07 0.07 -10.39
C TYR A 194 -3.83 -0.24 -11.23
N HIS A 195 -2.64 0.13 -10.75
CA HIS A 195 -1.40 -0.14 -11.46
C HIS A 195 -1.09 -1.63 -11.58
N ALA A 196 -1.41 -2.42 -10.56
CA ALA A 196 -1.24 -3.87 -10.57
C ALA A 196 -2.15 -4.56 -11.60
N LEU A 197 -3.43 -4.18 -11.66
CA LEU A 197 -4.38 -4.72 -12.63
C LEU A 197 -3.98 -4.37 -14.07
N ASP A 198 -3.62 -3.11 -14.33
CA ASP A 198 -3.12 -2.70 -15.67
C ASP A 198 -1.83 -3.44 -16.05
N LEU A 199 -0.88 -3.59 -15.11
CA LEU A 199 0.34 -4.35 -15.35
C LEU A 199 0.06 -5.84 -15.60
N THR A 200 -0.91 -6.42 -14.89
CA THR A 200 -1.33 -7.82 -15.10
C THR A 200 -1.85 -8.03 -16.51
N LEU A 201 -2.69 -7.12 -17.03
CA LEU A 201 -3.19 -7.20 -18.40
C LEU A 201 -2.05 -7.10 -19.43
N ARG A 202 -1.11 -6.17 -19.23
CA ARG A 202 0.05 -5.99 -20.14
C ARG A 202 1.02 -7.17 -20.10
N GLY A 203 1.19 -7.77 -18.93
CA GLY A 203 2.09 -8.90 -18.69
C GLY A 203 1.43 -10.26 -18.86
N TRP A 204 0.15 -10.33 -19.26
CA TRP A 204 -0.66 -11.54 -19.20
C TRP A 204 0.01 -12.75 -19.86
N ASP A 205 0.53 -12.56 -21.07
CA ASP A 205 1.15 -13.62 -21.87
C ASP A 205 2.44 -14.17 -21.26
N ARG A 206 3.04 -13.45 -20.30
CA ARG A 206 4.27 -13.85 -19.61
C ARG A 206 4.01 -14.65 -18.34
N LEU A 207 2.77 -14.65 -17.86
CA LEU A 207 2.36 -15.38 -16.66
C LEU A 207 2.05 -16.83 -17.01
N GLY A 208 2.40 -17.75 -16.13
CA GLY A 208 2.00 -19.15 -16.20
C GLY A 208 0.49 -19.33 -15.96
N SER A 209 -0.08 -20.45 -16.41
CA SER A 209 -1.52 -20.70 -16.28
C SER A 209 -2.01 -20.68 -14.82
N SER A 210 -1.22 -21.19 -13.88
CA SER A 210 -1.54 -21.16 -12.45
C SER A 210 -1.56 -19.72 -11.90
N GLU A 211 -0.60 -18.90 -12.30
CA GLU A 211 -0.49 -17.48 -11.89
C GLU A 211 -1.66 -16.67 -12.44
N ARG A 212 -2.01 -16.87 -13.72
CA ARG A 212 -3.18 -16.28 -14.37
C ARG A 212 -4.47 -16.60 -13.62
N GLN A 213 -4.66 -17.86 -13.25
CA GLN A 213 -5.84 -18.30 -12.50
C GLN A 213 -5.89 -17.66 -11.11
N ALA A 214 -4.75 -17.59 -10.41
CA ALA A 214 -4.66 -16.94 -9.10
C ALA A 214 -4.98 -15.44 -9.19
N LEU A 215 -4.48 -14.74 -10.20
CA LEU A 215 -4.72 -13.31 -10.42
C LEU A 215 -6.18 -13.02 -10.78
N LYS A 216 -6.82 -13.83 -11.62
CA LYS A 216 -8.26 -13.76 -11.86
C LYS A 216 -9.05 -13.92 -10.56
N ALA A 217 -8.74 -14.94 -9.76
CA ALA A 217 -9.41 -15.18 -8.49
C ALA A 217 -9.19 -14.05 -7.48
N ALA A 218 -8.02 -13.40 -7.49
CA ALA A 218 -7.72 -12.25 -6.65
C ALA A 218 -8.49 -11.00 -7.10
N ALA A 219 -8.54 -10.73 -8.41
CA ALA A 219 -9.26 -9.60 -8.98
C ALA A 219 -10.78 -9.70 -8.77
N GLY A 220 -11.35 -10.90 -8.61
CA GLY A 220 -12.77 -11.06 -8.29
C GLY A 220 -13.14 -10.70 -6.85
N ARG A 221 -12.17 -10.65 -5.92
CA ARG A 221 -12.40 -10.61 -4.45
C ARG A 221 -11.81 -9.38 -3.76
N SER A 222 -11.25 -8.44 -4.50
CA SER A 222 -10.44 -7.39 -3.90
C SER A 222 -11.23 -6.19 -3.37
N VAL A 223 -10.70 -5.60 -2.29
CA VAL A 223 -11.39 -4.66 -1.39
C VAL A 223 -11.62 -3.27 -2.00
N HIS A 224 -10.74 -2.81 -2.91
CA HIS A 224 -10.83 -1.45 -3.50
C HIS A 224 -11.64 -1.38 -4.82
N LEU A 225 -12.38 -2.45 -5.16
CA LEU A 225 -13.19 -2.56 -6.36
C LEU A 225 -14.57 -1.93 -6.16
N GLN A 226 -14.62 -0.60 -6.16
CA GLN A 226 -15.88 0.14 -6.18
C GLN A 226 -16.53 0.03 -7.57
N GLN A 227 -17.86 -0.09 -7.60
CA GLN A 227 -18.62 -0.09 -8.87
C GLN A 227 -18.36 1.20 -9.65
N GLY A 228 -18.27 1.08 -10.98
CA GLY A 228 -17.98 2.21 -11.88
C GLY A 228 -16.54 2.73 -11.85
N SER A 229 -15.67 2.20 -10.99
CA SER A 229 -14.26 2.61 -10.95
C SER A 229 -13.45 2.01 -12.12
N ALA A 230 -12.40 2.71 -12.56
CA ALA A 230 -11.48 2.19 -13.58
C ALA A 230 -10.83 0.86 -13.17
N ARG A 231 -10.60 0.65 -11.87
CA ARG A 231 -10.13 -0.63 -11.31
C ARG A 231 -11.09 -1.77 -11.61
N ARG A 232 -12.40 -1.52 -11.45
CA ARG A 232 -13.43 -2.52 -11.74
C ARG A 232 -13.43 -2.90 -13.22
N THR A 233 -13.32 -1.93 -14.12
CA THR A 233 -13.19 -2.17 -15.57
C THR A 233 -11.97 -3.05 -15.90
N LEU A 234 -10.81 -2.79 -15.29
CA LEU A 234 -9.62 -3.62 -15.50
C LEU A 234 -9.81 -5.04 -14.94
N ALA A 235 -10.41 -5.16 -13.76
CA ALA A 235 -10.70 -6.46 -13.14
C ALA A 235 -11.68 -7.28 -14.00
N ASP A 236 -12.75 -6.66 -14.53
CA ASP A 236 -13.72 -7.32 -15.40
C ASP A 236 -13.07 -7.75 -16.74
N THR A 237 -12.18 -6.92 -17.29
CA THR A 237 -11.38 -7.27 -18.47
C THR A 237 -10.50 -8.48 -18.20
N LEU A 238 -9.86 -8.54 -17.03
CA LEU A 238 -9.03 -9.67 -16.62
C LEU A 238 -9.83 -10.97 -16.51
N GLN A 239 -11.10 -10.93 -16.09
CA GLN A 239 -11.94 -12.12 -15.98
C GLN A 239 -12.21 -12.80 -17.33
N VAL A 240 -12.32 -12.02 -18.41
CA VAL A 240 -12.67 -12.55 -19.75
C VAL A 240 -11.46 -13.00 -20.57
N LEU A 241 -10.24 -12.74 -20.11
CA LEU A 241 -9.04 -13.18 -20.81
C LEU A 241 -8.94 -14.72 -20.82
N PRO A 242 -8.44 -15.34 -21.91
CA PRO A 242 -8.24 -16.77 -21.96
C PRO A 242 -7.15 -17.22 -20.97
N ASP A 243 -7.36 -18.38 -20.35
CA ASP A 243 -6.37 -18.97 -19.42
C ASP A 243 -5.12 -19.48 -20.17
N GLY A 244 -5.24 -19.69 -21.49
CA GLY A 244 -4.16 -20.10 -22.40
C GLY A 244 -3.62 -18.96 -23.26
N GLY A 245 -2.30 -18.93 -23.48
CA GLY A 245 -1.64 -17.97 -24.38
C GLY A 245 -1.96 -18.29 -25.84
N GLY A 246 -3.12 -17.82 -26.31
CA GLY A 246 -3.39 -17.66 -27.73
C GLY A 246 -3.09 -16.22 -28.10
N THR A 247 -2.30 -16.01 -29.15
CA THR A 247 -1.95 -14.69 -29.72
C THR A 247 -3.19 -13.82 -29.91
N ALA A 248 -3.51 -12.97 -28.94
CA ALA A 248 -4.61 -12.03 -29.02
C ALA A 248 -4.11 -10.78 -29.71
N ASN A 249 -4.69 -10.47 -30.88
CA ASN A 249 -4.47 -9.18 -31.55
C ASN A 249 -4.74 -8.03 -30.56
N PRO A 250 -3.91 -6.97 -30.56
CA PRO A 250 -4.15 -5.83 -29.70
C PRO A 250 -5.52 -5.22 -30.03
N PRO A 251 -6.31 -4.80 -29.02
CA PRO A 251 -7.54 -4.09 -29.26
C PRO A 251 -7.23 -2.82 -30.05
N THR A 252 -7.98 -2.64 -31.14
CA THR A 252 -7.99 -1.45 -31.97
C THR A 252 -8.10 -0.23 -31.07
N ARG A 253 -7.14 0.70 -31.21
CA ARG A 253 -7.21 2.01 -30.55
C ARG A 253 -8.58 2.61 -30.84
N TYR A 254 -9.27 3.07 -29.79
CA TYR A 254 -10.36 4.01 -29.97
C TYR A 254 -9.80 5.24 -30.68
N SER A 255 -10.25 5.43 -31.91
CA SER A 255 -10.13 6.69 -32.65
C SER A 255 -10.95 7.75 -31.92
N GLU A 256 -10.33 8.91 -31.75
CA GLU A 256 -10.85 10.28 -31.50
C GLU A 256 -12.26 10.46 -30.93
#